data_AF-A0A6V7LN82-F1
#
_entry.id   AF-A0A6V7LN82-F1
#
_cell.length_a   1.000
_cell.length_b   1.000
_cell.length_c   1.000
_cell.angle_alpha   90.00
_cell.angle_beta   90.00
_cell.angle_gamma   90.00
#
_symmetry.space_group_name_H-M   'P 1'
#
loop_
_entity.id
_entity.type
_entity.pdbx_description
1 polymer ?
#
loop_
_entity_poly.entity_id
_entity_poly.type
_entity_poly.pdbx_seq_one_letter_code
_entity_poly.pdbx_strand_id
1 'polypeptide(L)' 'VLRGGDGKAGFAVRNPAGEIVHPYQWRASADYQDQSGVGGYYSVCIDNQFSKFAAKLVNLYITVI' A
#
# COMPACT_ATOMS: atom_id res chain seq x y z
N VAL A 1 6.44 3.40 -6.29
CA VAL A 1 6.95 2.56 -7.40
C VAL A 1 8.19 3.24 -7.95
N LEU A 2 9.32 2.55 -7.93
CA LEU A 2 10.59 3.08 -8.45
C LEU A 2 10.76 2.81 -9.95
N ARG A 3 10.33 1.63 -10.43
CA ARG A 3 10.38 1.24 -11.84
C ARG A 3 9.52 0.01 -12.15
N GLY A 4 9.26 -0.24 -13.43
CA GLY A 4 8.57 -1.42 -13.96
C GLY A 4 7.11 -1.15 -14.39
N GLY A 5 6.65 -1.86 -15.44
CA GLY A 5 5.33 -1.68 -16.06
C GLY A 5 4.99 -0.22 -16.35
N ASP A 6 3.75 0.19 -16.09
CA ASP A 6 3.25 1.58 -16.20
C ASP A 6 3.68 2.54 -15.06
N GLY A 7 4.63 2.14 -14.21
CA GLY A 7 5.08 2.95 -13.07
C GLY A 7 4.07 3.11 -11.93
N LYS A 8 2.94 2.39 -11.95
CA LYS A 8 1.92 2.41 -10.90
C LYS A 8 1.75 1.03 -10.24
N ALA A 9 1.15 1.03 -9.07
CA ALA A 9 0.72 -0.14 -8.31
C ALA A 9 -0.56 0.21 -7.52
N GLY A 10 -1.30 -0.80 -7.09
CA GLY A 10 -2.45 -0.64 -6.21
C GLY A 10 -1.99 -0.57 -4.77
N PHE A 11 -2.39 0.46 -4.03
CA PHE A 11 -2.07 0.61 -2.61
C PHE A 11 -3.34 0.60 -1.77
N ALA A 12 -3.39 -0.20 -0.71
CA ALA A 12 -4.48 -0.22 0.25
C ALA A 12 -3.97 -0.56 1.67
N VAL A 13 -4.63 -0.03 2.69
CA VAL A 13 -4.33 -0.32 4.11
C VAL A 13 -5.61 -0.65 4.86
N ARG A 14 -5.55 -1.71 5.67
CA ARG A 14 -6.56 -2.04 6.67
C ARG A 14 -6.02 -1.93 8.08
N ASN A 15 -6.85 -1.44 8.98
CA ASN A 15 -6.53 -1.37 10.41
C ASN A 15 -6.71 -2.76 11.08
N PRO A 16 -6.36 -2.91 12.37
CA PRO A 16 -6.54 -4.15 13.11
C PRO A 16 -7.98 -4.66 13.21
N ALA A 17 -8.97 -3.78 13.07
CA ALA A 17 -10.39 -4.16 13.00
C ALA A 17 -10.80 -4.69 11.61
N GLY A 18 -9.89 -4.69 10.64
CA GLY A 18 -10.14 -5.12 9.26
C GLY A 18 -10.78 -4.05 8.38
N GLU A 19 -11.00 -2.84 8.91
CA GLU A 19 -11.60 -1.70 8.23
C GLU A 19 -10.61 -1.10 7.24
N ILE A 20 -11.12 -0.64 6.10
CA ILE A 20 -10.30 0.02 5.09
C ILE A 20 -10.05 1.46 5.53
N VAL A 21 -8.82 1.74 5.95
CA VAL A 21 -8.38 3.08 6.39
C VAL A 21 -7.59 3.82 5.30
N HIS A 22 -7.06 3.09 4.32
CA HIS A 22 -6.59 3.63 3.06
C HIS A 22 -7.17 2.80 1.92
N PRO A 23 -8.10 3.35 1.12
CA PRO A 23 -8.75 2.60 0.04
C PRO A 23 -7.78 2.28 -1.09
N TYR A 24 -8.12 1.25 -1.87
CA TYR A 24 -7.34 0.86 -3.04
C TYR A 24 -7.18 2.03 -4.04
N GLN A 25 -5.94 2.38 -4.35
CA GLN A 25 -5.62 3.40 -5.35
C GLN A 25 -4.50 2.96 -6.29
N TRP A 26 -4.72 3.05 -7.60
CA TRP A 26 -3.70 2.78 -8.63
C TRP A 26 -2.84 4.02 -8.88
N ARG A 27 -1.73 4.15 -8.14
CA ARG A 27 -0.87 5.35 -8.16
C ARG A 27 0.60 4.98 -8.24
N ALA A 28 1.46 5.98 -8.44
CA ALA A 28 2.91 5.81 -8.41
C ALA A 28 3.47 5.78 -6.98
N SER A 29 2.83 6.50 -6.05
CA SER A 29 3.15 6.55 -4.62
C SER A 29 1.87 6.71 -3.80
N ALA A 30 1.94 6.33 -2.53
CA ALA A 30 0.90 6.52 -1.54
C ALA A 30 1.54 6.68 -0.16
N ASP A 31 0.96 7.55 0.65
CA ASP A 31 1.39 7.86 2.00
C ASP A 31 0.16 7.78 2.92
N TYR A 32 0.32 7.10 4.05
CA TYR A 32 -0.74 6.94 5.05
C TYR A 32 -0.12 6.98 6.44
N GLN A 33 -0.77 7.73 7.33
CA GLN A 33 -0.39 7.86 8.72
C GLN A 33 -1.65 7.63 9.55
N ASP A 34 -1.56 6.73 10.52
CA ASP A 34 -2.64 6.55 11.51
C ASP A 34 -2.27 7.20 12.84
N GLN A 35 -3.28 7.69 13.54
CA GLN A 35 -3.18 8.19 14.92
C GLN A 35 -3.91 7.26 15.90
N SER A 36 -4.54 6.18 15.43
CA SER A 36 -5.30 5.28 16.29
C SER A 36 -4.39 4.45 17.21
N GLY A 37 -4.76 4.38 18.49
CA GLY A 37 -4.04 3.64 19.53
C GLY A 37 -4.49 2.19 19.70
N VAL A 38 -5.28 1.65 18.77
CA VAL A 38 -5.77 0.27 18.87
C VAL A 38 -4.64 -0.68 18.47
N GLY A 39 -4.16 -1.46 19.44
CA GLY A 39 -3.16 -2.48 19.21
C GLY A 39 -3.67 -3.59 18.28
N GLY A 40 -2.75 -4.22 17.54
CA GLY A 40 -3.04 -5.33 16.65
C GLY A 40 -2.24 -5.25 15.36
N TYR A 41 -2.73 -5.92 14.32
CA TYR A 41 -2.01 -6.07 13.05
C TYR A 41 -2.67 -5.28 11.93
N TYR A 42 -1.89 -4.42 11.28
CA TYR A 42 -2.29 -3.77 10.05
C TYR A 42 -2.03 -4.69 8.86
N SER A 43 -2.85 -4.56 7.82
CA SER A 43 -2.62 -5.19 6.52
C SER A 43 -2.34 -4.12 5.48
N VAL A 44 -1.12 -4.12 4.91
CA VAL A 44 -0.73 -3.25 3.80
C VAL A 44 -0.67 -4.07 2.52
N CYS A 45 -1.50 -3.74 1.53
CA CYS A 45 -1.56 -4.43 0.25
C CYS A 45 -0.93 -3.58 -0.84
N ILE A 46 0.03 -4.18 -1.57
CA ILE A 46 0.63 -3.62 -2.79
C ILE A 46 0.32 -4.59 -3.94
N ASP A 47 -0.47 -4.12 -4.90
CA ASP A 47 -1.04 -4.95 -5.96
C ASP A 47 -0.44 -4.60 -7.33
N ASN A 48 -0.12 -5.62 -8.11
CA ASN A 48 0.38 -5.52 -9.48
C ASN A 48 -0.61 -6.06 -10.53
N GLN A 49 -1.92 -6.07 -10.24
CA GLN A 49 -2.93 -6.71 -11.09
C GLN A 49 -2.93 -6.24 -12.56
N PHE A 50 -2.62 -4.97 -12.84
CA PHE A 50 -2.69 -4.44 -14.21
C PHE A 50 -1.40 -4.60 -15.03
N SER A 51 -0.27 -5.01 -14.43
CA SER A 51 0.99 -5.26 -15.17
C SER A 51 1.33 -6.75 -15.20
N LYS A 52 0.49 -7.54 -15.87
CA LYS A 52 0.61 -9.00 -15.98
C LYS A 52 2.00 -9.49 -16.46
N PHE A 53 2.65 -8.73 -17.34
CA PHE A 53 3.94 -9.11 -17.96
C PHE A 53 5.12 -8.27 -17.49
N ALA A 54 4.93 -7.44 -16.46
CA ALA A 54 6.00 -6.58 -15.94
C ALA A 54 5.93 -6.50 -14.41
N ALA A 55 7.01 -6.94 -13.76
CA ALA A 55 7.19 -6.78 -12.33
C ALA A 55 7.41 -5.29 -11.95
N LYS A 56 7.19 -4.97 -10.68
CA LYS A 56 7.38 -3.64 -10.11
C LYS A 56 8.46 -3.67 -9.04
N LEU A 57 9.34 -2.67 -9.05
CA LEU A 57 10.19 -2.37 -7.90
C LEU A 57 9.49 -1.30 -7.05
N VAL A 58 9.22 -1.61 -5.79
CA VAL A 58 8.55 -0.71 -4.84
C VAL A 58 9.47 -0.47 -3.66
N ASN A 59 9.60 0.81 -3.27
CA ASN A 59 10.23 1.18 -2.01
C ASN A 59 9.13 1.29 -0.96
N LEU A 60 9.27 0.58 0.16
CA LEU A 60 8.30 0.57 1.25
C LEU A 60 8.99 1.05 2.52
N TYR A 61 8.38 2.04 3.17
CA TYR A 61 8.83 2.59 4.44
C TYR A 61 7.70 2.47 5.47
N ILE A 62 7.97 1.80 6.58
CA ILE A 62 7.03 1.62 7.70
C ILE A 62 7.76 2.04 8.97
N THR A 63 7.15 2.94 9.73
CA THR A 63 7.68 3.42 11.00
C THR A 63 6.56 3.47 12.03
N VAL A 64 6.93 3.33 13.29
CA VAL A 64 6.11 3.79 14.42
C VAL A 64 6.43 5.27 14.67
N ILE A 65 5.47 6.00 15.22
CA ILE A 65 5.62 7.40 15.66
C ILE A 65 5.46 7.43 17.17
#